data_AF-A0A093IPC8-F1
#
_entry.id   AF-A0A093IPC8-F1
#
_cell.length_a   1.000
_cell.length_b   1.000
_cell.length_c   1.000
_cell.angle_alpha   90.00
_cell.angle_beta   90.00
_cell.angle_gamma   90.00
#
_symmetry.space_group_name_H-M   'P 1'
#
loop_
_entity.id
_entity.type
_entity.pdbx_description
1 polymer ?
#
loop_
_entity_poly.entity_id
_entity_poly.type
_entity_poly.pdbx_seq_one_letter_code
_entity_poly.pdbx_strand_id
1 'polypeptide(L)'
;GETLTLTCTTSGDGPLGPVKWLKGWGSGNKTVYEQKGSFPRVTRVVGESNTDFSIHVRDVQPEDASTYYCVKFNKSVGGVEIFRHGKGTVVSLHETALVPSMVAAAVVLCFLLLLGLFVALCIYRRKHRGEVESQCLARPVAVGSFSLIPLRCCAGTPGTPSKVLDAETSHLPSQQSSKEDNDIHYADLQPLPMAPWHGRSPGTA
;
A
#
# COMPACT_ATOMS: atom_id res chain seq x y z
N GLY A 1 -7.22 18.40 -0.44
CA GLY A 1 -6.26 17.42 0.08
C GLY A 1 -6.01 17.59 1.57
N GLU A 2 -5.36 16.61 2.17
CA GLU A 2 -4.92 16.65 3.57
C GLU A 2 -3.75 17.63 3.78
N THR A 3 -3.29 17.78 5.04
CA THR A 3 -2.10 18.56 5.36
C THR A 3 -0.96 17.62 5.77
N LEU A 4 0.15 17.69 5.05
CA LEU A 4 1.38 16.96 5.34
C LEU A 4 2.28 17.82 6.23
N THR A 5 2.86 17.21 7.26
CA THR A 5 3.89 17.85 8.08
C THR A 5 5.25 17.24 7.76
N LEU A 6 6.21 18.07 7.36
CA LEU A 6 7.60 17.68 7.14
C LEU A 6 8.45 18.31 8.23
N THR A 7 9.14 17.48 9.00
CA THR A 7 9.94 17.92 10.15
C THR A 7 11.40 18.11 9.77
N CYS A 8 12.00 19.21 10.19
CA CYS A 8 13.42 19.44 10.04
C CYS A 8 13.92 20.34 11.15
N THR A 9 14.89 19.87 11.92
CA THR A 9 15.55 20.68 12.94
C THR A 9 17.06 20.70 12.70
N THR A 10 17.66 21.84 12.98
CA THR A 10 19.10 22.09 12.97
C THR A 10 19.51 22.64 14.34
N SER A 11 20.81 22.62 14.67
CA SER A 11 21.36 22.97 15.97
C SER A 11 21.66 24.46 16.06
N GLY A 12 21.32 25.22 15.01
CA GLY A 12 21.61 26.65 14.89
C GLY A 12 23.07 26.92 14.48
N ASP A 13 23.99 26.07 14.91
CA ASP A 13 25.41 26.14 14.57
C ASP A 13 25.68 25.50 13.20
N GLY A 14 26.23 26.28 12.28
CA GLY A 14 26.55 25.82 10.93
C GLY A 14 26.95 26.96 9.99
N PRO A 15 27.24 26.65 8.73
CA PRO A 15 27.65 27.67 7.77
C PRO A 15 26.56 28.71 7.56
N LEU A 16 26.99 29.92 7.21
CA LEU A 16 26.11 30.99 6.77
C LEU A 16 25.37 30.51 5.52
N GLY A 17 24.05 30.47 5.52
CA GLY A 17 23.28 30.03 4.35
C GLY A 17 21.89 29.51 4.69
N PRO A 18 20.99 29.48 3.70
CA PRO A 18 19.60 29.11 3.93
C PRO A 18 19.45 27.61 4.16
N VAL A 19 18.34 27.25 4.80
CA VAL A 19 17.77 25.90 4.77
C VAL A 19 16.59 25.91 3.80
N LYS A 20 16.53 24.93 2.92
CA LYS A 20 15.43 24.75 1.95
C LYS A 20 14.85 23.35 2.04
N TRP A 21 13.59 23.22 1.69
CA TRP A 21 12.97 21.93 1.39
C TRP A 21 12.97 21.69 -0.11
N LEU A 22 13.57 20.58 -0.52
CA LEU A 22 13.60 20.13 -1.90
C LEU A 22 12.76 18.87 -2.07
N LYS A 23 11.99 18.79 -3.14
CA LYS A 23 11.28 17.59 -3.57
C LYS A 23 12.08 16.91 -4.66
N GLY A 24 12.35 15.63 -4.50
CA GLY A 24 13.26 14.88 -5.37
C GLY A 24 14.72 15.28 -5.20
N TRP A 25 15.59 14.65 -5.98
CA TRP A 25 17.04 14.85 -5.94
C TRP A 25 17.63 15.05 -7.34
N GLY A 26 18.83 15.62 -7.42
CA GLY A 26 19.54 15.86 -8.68
C GLY A 26 18.95 17.00 -9.51
N SER A 27 19.09 16.91 -10.84
CA SER A 27 18.70 17.97 -11.79
C SER A 27 17.19 18.22 -11.87
N GLY A 28 16.37 17.27 -11.43
CA GLY A 28 14.90 17.38 -11.42
C GLY A 28 14.31 17.84 -10.08
N ASN A 29 15.14 18.24 -9.12
CA ASN A 29 14.65 18.67 -7.82
C ASN A 29 13.81 19.97 -7.92
N LYS A 30 12.84 20.11 -7.03
CA LYS A 30 11.99 21.30 -6.96
C LYS A 30 12.03 21.89 -5.57
N THR A 31 12.26 23.19 -5.45
CA THR A 31 12.15 23.88 -4.16
C THR A 31 10.69 23.94 -3.74
N VAL A 32 10.38 23.31 -2.61
CA VAL A 32 9.05 23.28 -1.99
C VAL A 32 8.90 24.44 -1.02
N TYR A 33 10.00 24.81 -0.37
CA TYR A 33 10.05 25.93 0.55
C TYR A 33 11.47 26.48 0.68
N GLU A 34 11.56 27.80 0.73
CA GLU A 34 12.71 28.54 1.21
C GLU A 34 12.24 29.81 1.91
N GLN A 35 13.06 30.35 2.81
CA GLN A 35 12.70 31.51 3.63
C GLN A 35 12.38 32.77 2.78
N LYS A 36 13.05 32.93 1.64
CA LYS A 36 12.84 34.04 0.72
C LYS A 36 12.04 33.55 -0.49
N GLY A 37 10.72 33.69 -0.44
CA GLY A 37 9.87 33.29 -1.55
C GLY A 37 8.40 33.30 -1.18
N SER A 38 7.55 32.94 -2.14
CA SER A 38 6.13 32.77 -1.93
C SER A 38 5.73 31.34 -2.25
N PHE A 39 5.21 30.65 -1.22
CA PHE A 39 4.79 29.25 -1.32
C PHE A 39 3.37 29.15 -0.78
N PRO A 40 2.32 29.38 -1.58
CA PRO A 40 0.96 29.55 -1.09
C PRO A 40 0.44 28.31 -0.35
N ARG A 41 0.92 27.12 -0.70
CA ARG A 41 0.53 25.85 -0.06
C ARG A 41 1.43 25.47 1.12
N VAL A 42 2.44 26.26 1.45
CA VAL A 42 3.42 25.88 2.48
C VAL A 42 3.51 26.94 3.56
N THR A 43 3.48 26.49 4.81
CA THR A 43 3.66 27.36 5.98
C THR A 43 4.67 26.75 6.93
N ARG A 44 5.34 27.59 7.71
CA ARG A 44 6.24 27.14 8.77
C ARG A 44 5.44 26.61 9.95
N VAL A 45 5.86 25.49 10.52
CA VAL A 45 5.30 24.98 11.79
C VAL A 45 5.63 25.98 12.90
N VAL A 46 6.91 26.35 13.00
CA VAL A 46 7.38 27.42 13.88
C VAL A 46 7.87 28.59 13.04
N GLY A 47 7.15 29.71 13.15
CA GLY A 47 7.47 30.96 12.46
C GLY A 47 8.84 31.50 12.87
N GLU A 48 9.62 31.96 11.89
CA GLU A 48 10.90 32.66 12.06
C GLU A 48 11.95 31.95 12.95
N SER A 49 11.82 30.64 13.16
CA SER A 49 12.83 29.87 13.90
C SER A 49 14.10 29.66 13.08
N ASN A 50 15.25 29.89 13.73
CA ASN A 50 16.58 29.66 13.17
C ASN A 50 17.05 28.19 13.28
N THR A 51 16.31 27.37 14.01
CA THR A 51 16.67 25.97 14.31
C THR A 51 15.59 24.99 13.85
N ASP A 52 14.32 25.36 13.88
CA ASP A 52 13.23 24.48 13.46
C ASP A 52 12.72 24.90 12.07
N PHE A 53 13.07 24.12 11.05
CA PHE A 53 12.65 24.31 9.66
C PHE A 53 11.49 23.43 9.21
N SER A 54 10.69 22.93 10.16
CA SER A 54 9.52 22.13 9.86
C SER A 54 8.44 22.94 9.12
N ILE A 55 7.76 22.31 8.16
CA ILE A 55 6.73 22.92 7.33
C ILE A 55 5.44 22.10 7.30
N HIS A 56 4.32 22.79 7.13
CA HIS A 56 3.05 22.21 6.74
C HIS A 56 2.82 22.45 5.24
N VAL A 57 2.54 21.39 4.50
CA VAL A 57 2.10 21.44 3.10
C VAL A 57 0.60 21.15 3.08
N ARG A 58 -0.21 22.18 2.80
CA ARG A 58 -1.67 22.04 2.71
C ARG A 58 -2.10 21.52 1.34
N ASP A 59 -3.32 20.98 1.32
CA ASP A 59 -4.00 20.54 0.11
C ASP A 59 -3.14 19.53 -0.68
N VAL A 60 -2.64 18.50 0.00
CA VAL A 60 -1.75 17.48 -0.60
C VAL A 60 -2.48 16.73 -1.70
N GLN A 61 -1.84 16.61 -2.87
CA GLN A 61 -2.37 15.98 -4.08
C GLN A 61 -1.50 14.79 -4.52
N PRO A 62 -1.98 13.90 -5.42
CA PRO A 62 -1.20 12.78 -5.98
C PRO A 62 0.20 13.17 -6.47
N GLU A 63 0.32 14.35 -7.07
CA GLU A 63 1.59 14.86 -7.59
C GLU A 63 2.60 15.15 -6.48
N ASP A 64 2.15 15.33 -5.24
CA ASP A 64 2.99 15.55 -4.04
C ASP A 64 3.67 14.28 -3.53
N ALA A 65 3.31 13.10 -4.05
CA ALA A 65 4.03 11.86 -3.73
C ALA A 65 5.48 11.93 -4.26
N SER A 66 6.45 11.99 -3.34
CA SER A 66 7.89 12.05 -3.63
C SER A 66 8.71 11.92 -2.36
N THR A 67 10.05 11.95 -2.49
CA THR A 67 10.96 12.09 -1.36
C THR A 67 11.33 13.54 -1.17
N TYR A 68 11.15 14.06 0.04
CA TYR A 68 11.43 15.45 0.42
C TYR A 68 12.70 15.52 1.26
N TYR A 69 13.58 16.45 0.95
CA TYR A 69 14.87 16.63 1.61
C TYR A 69 14.95 18.01 2.24
N CYS A 70 15.26 18.07 3.53
CA CYS A 70 15.68 19.31 4.17
C CYS A 70 17.17 19.51 3.91
N VAL A 71 17.54 20.62 3.28
CA VAL A 71 18.90 20.87 2.78
C VAL A 71 19.43 22.17 3.37
N LYS A 72 20.58 22.08 4.05
CA LYS A 72 21.36 23.23 4.51
C LYS A 72 22.37 23.59 3.43
N PHE A 73 22.37 24.86 3.05
CA PHE A 73 23.35 25.40 2.12
C PHE A 73 24.41 26.21 2.87
N ASN A 74 25.61 26.21 2.31
CA ASN A 74 26.67 27.15 2.65
C ASN A 74 26.66 28.27 1.59
N LYS A 75 26.66 29.51 2.05
CA LYS A 75 26.75 30.73 1.26
C LYS A 75 28.13 31.32 1.50
N SER A 76 28.95 31.27 0.47
CA SER A 76 30.30 31.83 0.45
C SER A 76 30.43 32.88 -0.66
N VAL A 77 31.61 33.47 -0.82
CA VAL A 77 31.91 34.41 -1.91
C VAL A 77 31.73 33.75 -3.28
N GLY A 78 31.99 32.45 -3.37
CA GLY A 78 31.83 31.66 -4.61
C GLY A 78 30.39 31.28 -4.96
N GLY A 79 29.41 31.63 -4.11
CA GLY A 79 28.00 31.35 -4.35
C GLY A 79 27.34 30.54 -3.23
N VAL A 80 26.37 29.72 -3.62
CA VAL A 80 25.57 28.90 -2.69
C VAL A 80 25.73 27.43 -3.07
N GLU A 81 26.29 26.64 -2.15
CA GLU A 81 26.56 25.22 -2.33
C GLU A 81 25.83 24.39 -1.27
N ILE A 82 25.55 23.13 -1.58
CA ILE A 82 24.94 22.21 -0.60
C ILE A 82 26.00 21.88 0.45
N PHE A 83 25.72 22.20 1.71
CA PHE A 83 26.57 21.81 2.83
C PHE A 83 26.20 20.41 3.34
N ARG A 84 24.90 20.20 3.56
CA ARG A 84 24.36 18.93 4.08
C ARG A 84 22.87 18.82 3.77
N HIS A 85 22.36 17.60 3.74
CA HIS A 85 20.94 17.32 3.65
C HIS A 85 20.52 16.22 4.64
N GLY A 86 19.25 16.23 5.03
CA GLY A 86 18.63 15.13 5.76
C GLY A 86 18.50 13.86 4.89
N LYS A 87 18.16 12.73 5.52
CA LYS A 87 18.03 11.43 4.82
C LYS A 87 16.91 11.41 3.76
N GLY A 88 15.93 12.28 3.91
CA GLY A 88 14.77 12.37 3.04
C GLY A 88 13.54 11.74 3.69
N THR A 89 12.37 12.31 3.44
CA THR A 89 11.06 11.83 3.90
C THR A 89 10.27 11.37 2.70
N VAL A 90 9.95 10.07 2.64
CA VAL A 90 9.11 9.50 1.57
C VAL A 90 7.65 9.81 1.86
N VAL A 91 7.01 10.50 0.93
CA VAL A 91 5.57 10.81 0.97
C VAL A 91 4.88 9.94 -0.08
N SER A 92 3.92 9.15 0.37
CA SER A 92 3.07 8.32 -0.49
C SER A 92 1.61 8.55 -0.12
N LEU A 93 0.73 8.52 -1.12
CA LEU A 93 -0.70 8.58 -0.90
C LEU A 93 -1.27 7.17 -1.01
N HIS A 94 -1.94 6.74 0.05
CA HIS A 94 -2.67 5.50 0.04
C HIS A 94 -4.10 5.83 -0.35
N GLU A 95 -4.48 5.53 -1.58
CA GLU A 95 -5.90 5.48 -1.91
C GLU A 95 -6.48 4.27 -1.16
N THR A 96 -7.40 4.52 -0.22
CA THR A 96 -8.30 3.47 0.26
C THR A 96 -9.16 3.05 -0.92
N ALA A 97 -8.69 2.05 -1.67
CA ALA A 97 -9.46 1.44 -2.73
C ALA A 97 -10.75 0.89 -2.10
N LEU A 98 -11.90 1.47 -2.45
CA LEU A 98 -13.21 0.89 -2.12
C LEU A 98 -13.50 -0.38 -2.95
N VAL A 99 -12.64 -0.67 -3.94
CA VAL A 99 -12.76 -1.79 -4.87
C VAL A 99 -12.91 -3.14 -4.14
N PRO A 100 -12.09 -3.51 -3.13
CA PRO A 100 -12.27 -4.76 -2.41
C PRO A 100 -13.61 -4.82 -1.67
N SER A 101 -14.08 -3.68 -1.14
CA SER A 101 -15.37 -3.60 -0.43
C SER A 101 -16.56 -3.74 -1.38
N MET A 102 -16.47 -3.17 -2.58
CA MET A 102 -17.51 -3.32 -3.61
C MET A 102 -17.54 -4.73 -4.20
N VAL A 103 -16.38 -5.36 -4.41
CA VAL A 103 -16.28 -6.76 -4.86
C VAL A 103 -16.87 -7.70 -3.82
N ALA A 104 -16.53 -7.52 -2.53
CA ALA A 104 -17.10 -8.32 -1.46
C ALA A 104 -18.64 -8.19 -1.39
N ALA A 105 -19.17 -6.96 -1.48
CA ALA A 105 -20.60 -6.73 -1.50
C ALA A 105 -21.29 -7.37 -2.71
N ALA A 106 -20.70 -7.25 -3.91
CA ALA A 106 -21.23 -7.86 -5.13
C ALA A 106 -21.26 -9.39 -5.05
N VAL A 107 -20.21 -10.00 -4.49
CA VAL A 107 -20.13 -11.45 -4.27
C VAL A 107 -21.23 -11.92 -3.32
N VAL A 108 -21.41 -11.25 -2.18
CA VAL A 108 -22.48 -11.57 -1.21
C VAL A 108 -23.86 -11.44 -1.86
N LEU A 109 -24.10 -10.35 -2.60
CA LEU A 109 -25.38 -10.13 -3.29
C LEU A 109 -25.65 -11.25 -4.31
N CYS A 110 -24.64 -11.64 -5.08
CA CYS A 110 -24.74 -12.73 -6.06
C CYS A 110 -25.10 -14.06 -5.39
N PHE A 111 -24.45 -14.41 -4.26
CA PHE A 111 -24.78 -15.61 -3.51
C PHE A 111 -26.23 -15.62 -3.00
N LEU A 112 -26.72 -14.50 -2.47
CA LEU A 112 -28.11 -14.40 -2.00
C LEU A 112 -29.12 -14.58 -3.13
N LEU A 113 -28.86 -14.00 -4.30
CA LEU A 113 -29.71 -14.15 -5.49
C LEU A 113 -29.73 -15.60 -5.99
N LEU A 114 -28.57 -16.26 -6.05
CA LEU A 114 -28.47 -17.67 -6.46
C LEU A 114 -29.20 -18.60 -5.48
N LEU A 115 -29.06 -18.38 -4.17
CA LEU A 115 -29.78 -19.14 -3.15
C LEU A 115 -31.29 -18.92 -3.26
N GLY A 116 -31.74 -17.68 -3.44
CA GLY A 116 -33.16 -17.36 -3.64
C GLY A 116 -33.74 -18.05 -4.88
N LEU A 117 -33.01 -18.00 -6.01
CA LEU A 117 -33.40 -18.68 -7.24
C LEU A 117 -33.47 -20.20 -7.04
N PHE A 118 -32.49 -20.80 -6.35
CA PHE A 118 -32.46 -22.23 -6.07
C PHE A 118 -33.64 -22.65 -5.20
N VAL A 119 -33.95 -21.91 -4.14
CA VAL A 119 -35.11 -22.18 -3.28
C VAL A 119 -36.41 -22.05 -4.08
N ALA A 120 -36.55 -21.01 -4.90
CA ALA A 120 -37.72 -20.84 -5.78
C ALA A 120 -37.87 -22.00 -6.77
N LEU A 121 -36.77 -22.43 -7.40
CA LEU A 121 -36.72 -23.61 -8.27
C LEU A 121 -37.07 -24.90 -7.52
N CYS A 122 -36.59 -25.08 -6.30
CA CYS A 122 -36.91 -26.23 -5.46
C CYS A 122 -38.40 -26.26 -5.09
N ILE A 123 -38.98 -25.11 -4.73
CA ILE A 123 -40.42 -25.01 -4.44
C ILE A 123 -41.23 -25.27 -5.71
N TYR A 124 -40.83 -24.69 -6.84
CA TYR A 124 -41.46 -24.92 -8.14
C TYR A 124 -41.43 -26.41 -8.53
N ARG A 125 -40.25 -27.05 -8.43
CA ARG A 125 -40.07 -28.48 -8.69
C ARG A 125 -40.87 -29.33 -7.70
N ARG A 126 -40.88 -29.01 -6.41
CA ARG A 126 -41.66 -29.75 -5.40
C ARG A 126 -43.16 -29.62 -5.65
N LYS A 127 -43.63 -28.43 -6.03
CA LYS A 127 -45.03 -28.17 -6.38
C LYS A 127 -45.45 -28.95 -7.63
N HIS A 128 -44.61 -28.99 -8.67
CA HIS A 128 -44.89 -29.77 -9.87
C HIS A 128 -44.66 -31.29 -9.71
N ARG A 129 -43.81 -31.71 -8.76
CA ARG A 129 -43.59 -33.14 -8.45
C ARG A 129 -44.71 -33.73 -7.57
N GLY A 130 -45.51 -32.87 -6.92
CA GLY A 130 -46.71 -33.27 -6.19
C GLY A 130 -47.87 -33.77 -7.06
N GLU A 131 -47.75 -33.71 -8.40
CA GLU A 131 -48.79 -34.17 -9.34
C GLU A 131 -48.50 -35.54 -9.99
N VAL A 132 -47.32 -36.15 -9.75
CA VAL A 132 -46.90 -37.38 -10.49
C VAL A 132 -46.55 -38.57 -9.58
N GLU A 133 -46.51 -38.42 -8.25
CA GLU A 133 -46.14 -39.52 -7.34
C GLU A 133 -47.21 -39.77 -6.27
N SER A 134 -48.48 -39.90 -6.71
CA SER A 134 -49.59 -40.32 -5.84
C SER A 134 -50.40 -41.48 -6.43
N GLN A 135 -49.79 -42.43 -7.13
CA GLN A 135 -50.38 -43.76 -7.31
C GLN A 135 -49.30 -44.85 -7.30
N CYS A 136 -49.62 -45.97 -6.66
CA CYS A 136 -48.85 -47.22 -6.48
C CYS A 136 -47.83 -47.29 -5.33
N LEU A 137 -48.36 -47.45 -4.11
CA LEU A 137 -47.76 -48.36 -3.13
C LEU A 137 -48.66 -49.59 -2.98
N ALA A 138 -48.40 -50.62 -3.78
CA ALA A 138 -48.87 -51.98 -3.54
C ALA A 138 -47.72 -52.95 -3.93
N ARG A 139 -47.05 -53.50 -2.92
CA ARG A 139 -46.12 -54.65 -3.00
C ARG A 139 -47.00 -55.93 -3.00
N PRO A 140 -46.67 -57.12 -3.61
CA PRO A 140 -45.37 -57.81 -3.46
C PRO A 140 -44.92 -58.87 -4.53
N VAL A 141 -43.72 -59.45 -4.29
CA VAL A 141 -43.18 -60.79 -4.68
C VAL A 141 -42.43 -61.03 -6.02
N ALA A 142 -41.10 -61.19 -5.86
CA ALA A 142 -40.16 -62.22 -6.35
C ALA A 142 -39.58 -62.34 -7.79
N VAL A 143 -38.31 -62.79 -7.74
CA VAL A 143 -37.51 -63.67 -8.64
C VAL A 143 -36.44 -63.03 -9.55
N GLY A 144 -35.19 -63.41 -9.26
CA GLY A 144 -34.04 -63.53 -10.19
C GLY A 144 -33.27 -62.24 -10.49
N SER A 145 -31.94 -62.19 -10.68
CA SER A 145 -30.92 -63.23 -10.79
C SER A 145 -29.53 -62.56 -11.00
N PHE A 146 -28.48 -63.11 -10.37
CA PHE A 146 -27.03 -63.14 -10.71
C PHE A 146 -26.22 -61.81 -10.88
N SER A 147 -25.23 -61.52 -10.00
CA SER A 147 -23.77 -61.90 -10.00
C SER A 147 -22.91 -60.99 -10.92
N LEU A 148 -21.68 -60.52 -10.68
CA LEU A 148 -20.53 -60.79 -9.80
C LEU A 148 -19.59 -59.54 -9.81
N ILE A 149 -18.77 -59.35 -8.77
CA ILE A 149 -17.59 -58.45 -8.66
C ILE A 149 -16.32 -59.29 -9.02
N PRO A 150 -15.05 -58.82 -9.20
CA PRO A 150 -14.39 -57.53 -9.60
C PRO A 150 -13.37 -57.72 -10.77
N LEU A 151 -12.69 -56.66 -11.26
CA LEU A 151 -11.30 -56.78 -11.72
C LEU A 151 -10.43 -55.56 -11.37
N ARG A 152 -9.22 -55.89 -10.92
CA ARG A 152 -8.09 -55.07 -10.45
C ARG A 152 -6.94 -55.29 -11.45
N CYS A 153 -6.11 -54.27 -11.72
CA CYS A 153 -4.63 -54.33 -11.74
C CYS A 153 -3.97 -53.22 -12.59
N CYS A 154 -2.76 -52.85 -12.16
CA CYS A 154 -1.91 -51.74 -12.58
C CYS A 154 -0.80 -52.18 -13.56
N ALA A 155 -0.17 -51.21 -14.26
CA ALA A 155 1.29 -50.94 -14.29
C ALA A 155 1.80 -50.38 -15.66
N GLY A 156 2.65 -49.34 -15.61
CA GLY A 156 3.45 -48.86 -16.75
C GLY A 156 4.06 -47.46 -16.58
N THR A 157 5.29 -47.37 -16.07
CA THR A 157 6.30 -46.30 -16.29
C THR A 157 7.34 -46.84 -17.32
N PRO A 158 8.33 -46.08 -17.89
CA PRO A 158 8.97 -44.83 -17.43
C PRO A 158 9.33 -43.78 -18.53
N GLY A 159 9.81 -42.60 -18.11
CA GLY A 159 10.48 -41.64 -19.00
C GLY A 159 10.76 -40.25 -18.37
N THR A 160 11.79 -40.14 -17.53
CA THR A 160 12.54 -38.91 -17.18
C THR A 160 13.54 -38.60 -18.34
N PRO A 161 14.21 -37.43 -18.51
CA PRO A 161 14.52 -36.40 -17.50
C PRO A 161 14.59 -34.91 -17.97
N SER A 162 14.76 -33.98 -17.00
CA SER A 162 15.92 -33.06 -16.91
C SER A 162 15.58 -31.61 -16.51
N LYS A 163 16.47 -31.08 -15.64
CA LYS A 163 16.72 -29.69 -15.18
C LYS A 163 15.77 -29.20 -14.08
N VAL A 164 16.11 -29.19 -12.79
CA VAL A 164 17.29 -28.68 -12.04
C VAL A 164 17.57 -27.20 -12.28
N LEU A 165 17.46 -26.46 -11.18
CA LEU A 165 18.20 -25.27 -10.69
C LEU A 165 17.18 -24.42 -9.89
N ASP A 166 17.03 -24.65 -8.59
CA ASP A 166 17.85 -24.18 -7.47
C ASP A 166 17.44 -22.78 -6.98
N ALA A 167 17.06 -22.76 -5.71
CA ALA A 167 16.91 -21.60 -4.87
C ALA A 167 18.20 -21.43 -4.06
N GLU A 168 18.82 -20.25 -4.09
CA GLU A 168 19.71 -19.74 -3.03
C GLU A 168 19.89 -18.23 -3.24
N THR A 169 19.36 -17.37 -2.36
CA THR A 169 20.03 -16.69 -1.22
C THR A 169 21.10 -15.65 -1.60
N SER A 170 20.87 -14.47 -1.03
CA SER A 170 21.69 -13.26 -0.84
C SER A 170 23.21 -13.31 -1.09
N HIS A 171 23.76 -12.24 -1.69
CA HIS A 171 24.43 -11.13 -0.97
C HIS A 171 25.10 -10.10 -1.93
N LEU A 172 24.92 -8.80 -1.59
CA LEU A 172 25.81 -7.62 -1.75
C LEU A 172 26.41 -7.21 -3.11
N PRO A 173 26.33 -5.90 -3.43
CA PRO A 173 27.43 -5.16 -4.03
C PRO A 173 28.23 -4.37 -2.98
N SER A 174 29.54 -4.45 -3.19
CA SER A 174 30.68 -3.81 -2.54
C SER A 174 30.46 -2.42 -1.94
N GLN A 175 30.90 -2.31 -0.67
CA GLN A 175 31.38 -1.08 -0.05
C GLN A 175 32.47 -0.43 -0.91
N GLN A 176 32.39 0.89 -1.07
CA GLN A 176 33.56 1.71 -1.36
C GLN A 176 33.66 2.83 -0.33
N SER A 177 34.60 2.62 0.59
CA SER A 177 35.45 3.61 1.25
C SER A 177 34.77 4.74 2.03
N SER A 178 34.67 4.48 3.33
CA SER A 178 34.72 5.44 4.43
C SER A 178 35.75 6.56 4.20
N LYS A 179 35.31 7.81 4.28
CA LYS A 179 36.10 8.89 4.87
C LYS A 179 35.29 9.46 6.03
N GLU A 180 35.46 8.79 7.15
CA GLU A 180 35.01 9.25 8.45
C GLU A 180 36.09 10.20 8.97
N ASP A 181 35.79 11.50 9.00
CA ASP A 181 36.27 12.44 10.02
C ASP A 181 35.63 13.83 9.76
N ASN A 182 34.58 14.15 10.51
CA ASN A 182 34.34 15.44 11.17
C ASN A 182 32.97 15.38 11.86
N ASP A 183 33.09 15.23 13.17
CA ASP A 183 32.09 14.96 14.19
C ASP A 183 31.05 16.09 14.34
N ILE A 184 29.89 15.97 13.67
CA ILE A 184 28.62 16.61 14.07
C ILE A 184 27.46 15.74 13.56
N HIS A 185 26.80 14.99 14.44
CA HIS A 185 25.58 14.25 14.12
C HIS A 185 24.38 15.18 13.99
N TYR A 186 23.63 15.10 12.88
CA TYR A 186 22.41 15.87 12.68
C TYR A 186 21.22 14.96 12.39
N ALA A 187 20.29 14.97 13.35
CA ALA A 187 18.94 14.40 13.44
C ALA A 187 18.64 13.14 12.59
N ASP A 188 18.63 11.99 13.27
CA ASP A 188 17.76 10.88 12.92
C ASP A 188 16.30 11.35 13.04
N LEU A 189 15.54 11.21 11.96
CA LEU A 189 14.11 11.41 11.97
C LEU A 189 13.46 10.16 12.56
N GLN A 190 12.79 10.29 13.71
CA GLN A 190 11.86 9.27 14.15
C GLN A 190 10.65 9.21 13.19
N PRO A 191 10.26 8.02 12.70
CA PRO A 191 8.97 7.84 12.04
C PRO A 191 7.83 8.16 13.00
N LEU A 192 6.94 9.09 12.66
CA LEU A 192 5.70 9.30 13.42
C LEU A 192 4.72 8.14 13.21
N PRO A 193 3.89 7.79 14.22
CA PRO A 193 2.96 6.68 14.13
C PRO A 193 1.78 6.99 13.19
N MET A 194 1.27 5.96 12.54
CA MET A 194 0.10 6.01 11.66
C MET A 194 -1.13 6.51 12.44
N ALA A 195 -1.73 7.61 11.99
CA ALA A 195 -2.95 8.15 12.59
C ALA A 195 -4.18 7.32 12.17
N PRO A 196 -5.01 6.84 13.12
CA PRO A 196 -6.30 6.24 12.82
C PRO A 196 -7.32 7.33 12.50
N TRP A 197 -7.90 7.31 11.30
CA TRP A 197 -9.00 8.21 10.95
C TRP A 197 -10.35 7.62 11.39
N HIS A 198 -11.08 8.38 12.20
CA HIS A 198 -12.52 8.21 12.40
C HIS A 198 -13.26 9.10 11.39
N GLY A 199 -13.91 8.47 10.41
CA GLY A 199 -14.76 9.16 9.44
C GLY A 199 -16.00 9.78 10.10
N ARG A 200 -16.20 11.08 9.86
CA ARG A 200 -17.39 11.83 10.23
C ARG A 200 -18.54 11.45 9.27
N SER A 201 -19.62 10.91 9.82
CA SER A 201 -20.85 10.59 9.07
C SER A 201 -21.48 11.85 8.46
N PRO A 202 -22.01 11.78 7.22
CA PRO A 202 -22.80 12.86 6.65
C PRO A 202 -24.13 13.00 7.40
N GLY A 203 -24.40 14.21 7.89
CA GLY A 203 -25.70 14.58 8.42
C GLY A 203 -26.74 14.64 7.30
N THR A 204 -27.91 14.08 7.61
CA THR A 204 -29.16 14.16 6.85
C THR A 204 -29.68 15.59 6.77
N ALA A 205 -30.08 16.01 5.58
CA ALA A 205 -31.11 17.03 5.32
C ALA A 205 -32.01 16.50 4.20
#